data_AF-A0A7Y3P593-F1
#
_entry.id   AF-A0A7Y3P593-F1
#
_cell.length_a   1.000
_cell.length_b   1.000
_cell.length_c   1.000
_cell.angle_alpha   90.00
_cell.angle_beta   90.00
_cell.angle_gamma   90.00
#
_symmetry.space_group_name_H-M   'P 1'
#
loop_
_entity.id
_entity.type
_entity.pdbx_description
1 polymer ?
#
loop_
_entity_poly.entity_id
_entity_poly.type
_entity_poly.pdbx_seq_one_letter_code
_entity_poly.pdbx_strand_id
1 'polypeptide(L)'
;MLPLLHLAQEQDGYLSDEGIAEVAQLTGTTAADVRGTAAFYDMFHLEPVGKYVVGVCTNIACLLAGGEEMLEHASSTLGCAVGSTSPDGLFTLEETECLADCNIAPVVQVNHRYVRTTTPEAFDQLIDDLRAGKLEHDVPSHGTLIRVRRSGGLHASRAEIAAERLEAREAREARTPKETK
;
A
#
# COMPACT_ATOMS: atom_id res chain seq x y z
N MET A 1 16.79 0.21 -6.33
CA MET A 1 16.66 0.17 -4.87
C MET A 1 15.24 -0.20 -4.45
N LEU A 2 14.20 0.63 -4.61
CA LEU A 2 12.84 0.32 -4.13
C LEU A 2 12.27 -1.06 -4.55
N PRO A 3 12.37 -1.49 -5.83
CA PRO A 3 11.88 -2.82 -6.21
C PRO A 3 12.65 -3.98 -5.56
N LEU A 4 13.94 -3.78 -5.27
CA LEU A 4 14.76 -4.78 -4.57
C LEU A 4 14.36 -4.89 -3.10
N LEU A 5 14.01 -3.77 -2.46
CA LEU A 5 13.47 -3.78 -1.10
C LEU A 5 12.15 -4.53 -1.01
N HIS A 6 11.25 -4.35 -1.99
CA HIS A 6 10.03 -5.16 -2.03
C HIS A 6 10.30 -6.65 -2.18
N LEU A 7 11.29 -7.05 -2.98
CA LEU A 7 11.67 -8.45 -3.12
C LEU A 7 12.28 -9.02 -1.84
N ALA A 8 13.16 -8.27 -1.17
CA ALA A 8 13.72 -8.69 0.11
C ALA A 8 12.61 -8.84 1.17
N GLN A 9 11.71 -7.87 1.25
CA GLN A 9 10.55 -7.94 2.14
C GLN A 9 9.59 -9.07 1.78
N GLU A 10 9.44 -9.42 0.50
CA GLU A 10 8.60 -10.56 0.08
C GLU A 10 9.12 -11.91 0.58
N GLN A 11 10.45 -12.04 0.73
CA GLN A 11 11.08 -13.28 1.20
C GLN A 11 10.92 -13.47 2.71
N ASP A 12 11.19 -12.41 3.48
CA ASP A 12 11.25 -12.49 4.95
C ASP A 12 10.00 -11.94 5.66
N GLY A 13 9.11 -11.26 4.93
CA GLY A 13 7.94 -10.53 5.46
C GLY A 13 8.24 -9.09 5.91
N TYR A 14 9.51 -8.81 6.22
CA TYR A 14 10.06 -7.51 6.62
C TYR A 14 11.48 -7.36 6.04
N LEU A 15 12.11 -6.20 6.21
CA LEU A 15 13.49 -5.95 5.80
C LEU A 15 14.49 -6.32 6.90
N SER A 16 15.06 -7.52 6.78
CA SER A 16 16.17 -7.96 7.63
C SER A 16 17.45 -7.14 7.38
N ASP A 17 18.35 -7.08 8.38
CA ASP A 17 19.65 -6.40 8.21
C ASP A 17 20.49 -7.04 7.10
N GLU A 18 20.34 -8.36 6.90
CA GLU A 18 20.95 -9.10 5.79
C GLU A 18 20.36 -8.64 4.44
N GLY A 19 19.03 -8.57 4.31
CA GLY A 19 18.38 -8.06 3.11
C GLY A 19 18.78 -6.62 2.78
N ILE A 20 18.89 -5.74 3.79
CA ILE A 20 19.38 -4.37 3.61
C ILE A 20 20.82 -4.35 3.11
N ALA A 21 21.70 -5.19 3.69
CA ALA A 21 23.10 -5.29 3.29
C ALA A 21 23.25 -5.83 1.86
N GLU A 22 22.47 -6.84 1.49
CA GLU A 22 22.47 -7.41 0.13
C GLU A 22 22.00 -6.38 -0.90
N VAL A 23 20.89 -5.67 -0.63
CA VAL A 23 20.40 -4.61 -1.52
C VAL A 23 21.46 -3.53 -1.70
N ALA A 24 22.17 -3.13 -0.63
CA ALA A 24 23.25 -2.15 -0.71
C ALA A 24 24.39 -2.61 -1.62
N GLN A 25 24.79 -3.89 -1.53
CA GLN A 25 25.80 -4.48 -2.41
C GLN A 25 25.33 -4.48 -3.87
N LEU A 26 24.09 -4.90 -4.14
CA LEU A 26 23.52 -4.95 -5.49
C LEU A 26 23.39 -3.57 -6.13
N THR A 27 23.14 -2.52 -5.35
CA THR A 27 23.00 -1.15 -5.85
C THR A 27 24.29 -0.33 -5.81
N GLY A 28 25.37 -0.85 -5.21
CA GLY A 28 26.63 -0.12 -5.03
C GLY A 28 26.51 1.09 -4.08
N THR A 29 25.60 1.01 -3.10
CA THR A 29 25.34 2.06 -2.10
C THR A 29 25.71 1.58 -0.70
N THR A 30 25.58 2.44 0.32
CA THR A 30 25.80 2.00 1.71
C THR A 30 24.53 1.40 2.32
N ALA A 31 24.68 0.49 3.29
CA ALA A 31 23.54 -0.03 4.06
C ALA A 31 22.78 1.07 4.80
N ALA A 32 23.47 2.16 5.19
CA ALA A 32 22.86 3.32 5.82
C ALA A 32 21.91 4.05 4.85
N ASP A 33 22.31 4.24 3.58
CA ASP A 33 21.45 4.87 2.56
C ASP A 33 20.22 4.02 2.26
N VAL A 34 20.39 2.68 2.21
CA VAL A 34 19.30 1.74 1.99
C VAL A 34 18.33 1.76 3.17
N ARG A 35 18.83 1.66 4.41
CA ARG A 35 17.99 1.74 5.63
C ARG A 35 17.30 3.09 5.76
N GLY A 36 17.99 4.19 5.44
CA GLY A 36 17.40 5.53 5.42
C GLY A 36 16.28 5.66 4.39
N THR A 37 16.44 5.03 3.22
CA THR A 37 15.38 4.98 2.21
C THR A 37 14.22 4.10 2.66
N ALA A 38 14.49 2.92 3.22
CA ALA A 38 13.45 2.04 3.72
C ALA A 38 12.61 2.71 4.82
N ALA A 39 13.27 3.38 5.78
CA ALA A 39 12.59 4.11 6.86
C ALA A 39 11.75 5.31 6.39
N PHE A 40 12.01 5.82 5.17
CA PHE A 40 11.25 6.93 4.61
C PHE A 40 9.89 6.50 4.03
N TYR A 41 9.80 5.27 3.50
CA TYR A 41 8.58 4.76 2.89
C TYR A 41 7.87 3.81 3.86
N ASP A 42 6.69 4.21 4.32
CA ASP A 42 5.85 3.49 5.27
C ASP A 42 5.51 2.03 4.86
N MET A 43 5.51 1.75 3.55
CA MET A 43 5.29 0.40 3.01
C MET A 43 6.39 -0.63 3.32
N PHE A 44 7.49 -0.21 3.94
CA PHE A 44 8.59 -1.09 4.33
C PHE A 44 8.66 -1.25 5.85
N HIS A 45 8.64 -2.49 6.31
CA HIS A 45 8.78 -2.80 7.73
C HIS A 45 10.22 -3.16 8.05
N LEU A 46 10.81 -2.47 9.02
CA LEU A 46 12.17 -2.74 9.52
C LEU A 46 12.18 -3.72 10.69
N GLU A 47 11.00 -4.15 11.13
CA GLU A 47 10.78 -5.08 12.24
C GLU A 47 9.86 -6.21 11.78
N PRO A 48 9.92 -7.41 12.40
CA PRO A 48 9.05 -8.52 12.04
C PRO A 48 7.56 -8.19 12.19
N VAL A 49 6.80 -8.40 11.13
CA VAL A 49 5.34 -8.29 11.09
C VAL A 49 4.69 -9.66 10.95
N GLY A 50 3.38 -9.73 11.17
CA GLY A 50 2.60 -10.95 10.94
C GLY A 50 2.52 -11.33 9.45
N LYS A 51 2.01 -12.54 9.18
CA LYS A 51 1.78 -13.01 7.79
C LYS A 51 0.87 -12.06 6.99
N TYR A 52 -0.08 -11.41 7.66
CA TYR A 52 -1.06 -10.50 7.09
C TYR A 52 -0.95 -9.13 7.76
N VAL A 53 -0.52 -8.12 7.02
CA VAL A 53 -0.58 -6.73 7.45
C VAL A 53 -1.93 -6.16 7.02
N VAL A 54 -2.75 -5.79 8.00
CA VAL A 54 -4.11 -5.27 7.82
C VAL A 54 -4.07 -3.76 8.02
N GLY A 55 -4.30 -3.01 6.95
CA GLY A 55 -4.39 -1.56 6.97
C GLY A 55 -5.85 -1.08 6.91
N VAL A 56 -6.27 -0.24 7.84
CA VAL A 56 -7.59 0.41 7.83
C VAL A 56 -7.41 1.90 7.54
N CYS A 57 -8.11 2.42 6.53
CA CYS A 57 -8.04 3.83 6.18
C CYS A 57 -8.90 4.67 7.14
N THR A 58 -8.30 5.66 7.80
CA THR A 58 -8.99 6.60 8.70
C THR A 58 -9.03 8.04 8.18
N ASN A 59 -8.62 8.27 6.93
CA ASN A 59 -8.65 9.60 6.33
C ASN A 59 -10.10 10.04 6.00
N ILE A 60 -10.31 11.33 5.74
CA ILE A 60 -11.58 12.08 5.73
C ILE A 60 -12.78 11.29 5.18
N ALA A 61 -12.68 10.70 3.99
CA ALA A 61 -13.80 9.98 3.38
C ALA A 61 -14.17 8.70 4.15
N CYS A 62 -13.16 7.97 4.63
CA CYS A 62 -13.38 6.77 5.45
C CYS A 62 -13.77 7.14 6.88
N LEU A 63 -13.20 8.21 7.45
CA LEU A 63 -13.61 8.75 8.74
C LEU A 63 -15.12 9.03 8.77
N LEU A 64 -15.64 9.75 7.76
CA LEU A 64 -17.07 10.03 7.63
C LEU A 64 -17.93 8.79 7.39
N ALA A 65 -17.33 7.69 6.92
CA ALA A 65 -17.99 6.42 6.64
C ALA A 65 -17.84 5.39 7.77
N GLY A 66 -17.27 5.77 8.92
CA GLY A 66 -17.09 4.88 10.07
C GLY A 66 -15.72 4.19 10.14
N GLY A 67 -14.66 4.83 9.62
CA GLY A 67 -13.32 4.27 9.54
C GLY A 67 -12.64 4.07 10.90
N GLU A 68 -12.89 4.96 11.86
CA GLU A 68 -12.40 4.80 13.24
C GLU A 68 -13.07 3.60 13.92
N GLU A 69 -14.38 3.46 13.76
CA GLU A 69 -15.16 2.35 14.29
C GLU A 69 -14.70 1.02 13.67
N MET A 70 -14.35 1.01 12.38
CA MET A 70 -13.76 -0.15 11.72
C MET A 70 -12.35 -0.47 12.28
N LEU A 71 -11.52 0.54 12.55
CA LEU A 71 -10.20 0.33 13.13
C LEU A 71 -10.30 -0.23 14.56
N GLU A 72 -11.22 0.28 15.37
CA GLU A 72 -11.52 -0.22 16.71
C GLU A 72 -12.04 -1.66 16.68
N HIS A 73 -12.97 -1.95 15.77
CA HIS A 73 -13.47 -3.30 15.56
C HIS A 73 -12.35 -4.26 15.15
N ALA A 74 -11.49 -3.85 14.21
CA ALA A 74 -10.35 -4.64 13.77
C ALA A 74 -9.38 -4.94 14.92
N SER A 75 -9.06 -3.94 15.75
CA SER A 75 -8.23 -4.10 16.96
C SER A 75 -8.83 -5.12 17.93
N SER A 76 -10.15 -5.05 18.17
CA SER A 76 -10.87 -6.00 19.02
C SER A 76 -10.86 -7.43 18.45
N THR A 77 -11.18 -7.60 17.16
CA THR A 77 -11.24 -8.91 16.48
C THR A 77 -9.86 -9.58 16.41
N LEU A 78 -8.80 -8.81 16.15
CA LEU A 78 -7.43 -9.32 16.07
C LEU A 78 -6.79 -9.52 17.45
N GLY A 79 -7.29 -8.82 18.48
CA GLY A 79 -6.75 -8.88 19.82
C GLY A 79 -5.38 -8.21 19.96
N CYS A 80 -5.06 -7.24 19.10
CA CYS A 80 -3.84 -6.43 19.18
C CYS A 80 -4.14 -4.94 19.05
N ALA A 81 -3.27 -4.11 19.63
CA ALA A 81 -3.32 -2.68 19.44
C ALA A 81 -2.91 -2.29 18.02
N VAL A 82 -3.34 -1.10 17.58
CA VAL A 82 -2.86 -0.50 16.33
C VAL A 82 -1.34 -0.33 16.38
N GLY A 83 -0.66 -0.71 15.31
CA GLY A 83 0.79 -0.77 15.18
C GLY A 83 1.42 -2.02 15.81
N SER A 84 0.64 -3.03 16.21
CA SER A 84 1.14 -4.24 16.86
C SER A 84 0.64 -5.52 16.16
N THR A 85 1.37 -6.60 16.41
CA THR A 85 1.05 -7.94 15.90
C THR A 85 0.18 -8.72 16.90
N SER A 86 -0.77 -9.48 16.38
CA SER A 86 -1.66 -10.36 17.15
C SER A 86 -0.89 -11.45 17.90
N PRO A 87 -1.44 -12.00 19.01
CA PRO A 87 -0.77 -13.03 19.81
C PRO A 87 -0.48 -14.33 19.05
N ASP A 88 -1.24 -14.62 18.00
CA ASP A 88 -1.02 -15.77 17.11
C ASP A 88 0.10 -15.52 16.06
N GLY A 89 0.65 -14.30 16.01
CA GLY A 89 1.69 -13.90 15.07
C GLY A 89 1.23 -13.78 13.62
N LEU A 90 -0.09 -13.90 13.35
CA LEU A 90 -0.61 -13.94 11.99
C LEU A 90 -0.92 -12.56 11.44
N PHE A 91 -1.35 -11.61 12.28
CA PHE A 91 -1.86 -10.32 11.82
C PHE A 91 -1.11 -9.16 12.45
N THR A 92 -0.76 -8.16 11.66
CA THR A 92 -0.33 -6.84 12.15
C THR A 92 -1.38 -5.83 11.76
N LEU A 93 -1.86 -5.03 12.72
CA LEU A 93 -2.87 -4.01 12.46
C LEU A 93 -2.21 -2.65 12.30
N GLU A 94 -2.54 -1.93 11.24
CA GLU A 94 -2.04 -0.60 10.95
C GLU A 94 -3.19 0.37 10.68
N GLU A 95 -3.09 1.56 11.25
CA GLU A 95 -3.85 2.70 10.78
C GLU A 95 -3.16 3.25 9.53
N THR A 96 -3.90 3.36 8.45
CA THR A 96 -3.37 3.79 7.16
C THR A 96 -3.98 5.10 6.72
N GLU A 97 -3.19 5.87 6.00
CA GLU A 97 -3.65 7.07 5.32
C GLU A 97 -4.54 6.74 4.11
N CYS A 98 -4.94 7.77 3.36
CA CYS A 98 -5.85 7.63 2.23
C CYS A 98 -5.43 6.54 1.22
N LEU A 99 -6.24 5.48 1.12
CA LEU A 99 -6.07 4.37 0.18
C LEU A 99 -6.76 4.60 -1.19
N ALA A 100 -7.33 5.78 -1.42
CA ALA A 100 -7.88 6.22 -2.71
C ALA A 100 -8.97 5.33 -3.38
N ASP A 101 -9.68 4.49 -2.62
CA ASP A 101 -10.87 3.72 -3.07
C ASP A 101 -12.15 4.20 -2.35
N CYS A 102 -12.34 5.52 -2.29
CA CYS A 102 -13.37 6.16 -1.46
C CYS A 102 -14.81 5.77 -1.80
N ASN A 103 -15.07 5.21 -2.99
CA ASN A 103 -16.38 4.70 -3.40
C ASN A 103 -16.83 3.45 -2.63
N ILE A 104 -15.91 2.77 -1.93
CA ILE A 104 -16.23 1.63 -1.05
C ILE A 104 -15.79 1.87 0.40
N ALA A 105 -15.74 3.14 0.84
CA ALA A 105 -15.38 3.46 2.21
C ALA A 105 -16.31 2.76 3.25
N PRO A 106 -15.79 2.35 4.42
CA PRO A 106 -14.39 2.41 4.85
C PRO A 106 -13.51 1.40 4.11
N VAL A 107 -12.29 1.83 3.74
CA VAL A 107 -11.37 1.01 2.95
C VAL A 107 -10.45 0.21 3.86
N VAL A 108 -10.40 -1.10 3.66
CA VAL A 108 -9.46 -2.02 4.30
C VAL A 108 -8.56 -2.63 3.25
N GLN A 109 -7.30 -2.84 3.62
CA GLN A 109 -6.28 -3.48 2.80
C GLN A 109 -5.61 -4.60 3.59
N VAL A 110 -5.28 -5.71 2.93
CA VAL A 110 -4.46 -6.79 3.49
C VAL A 110 -3.29 -7.07 2.56
N ASN A 111 -2.04 -7.01 3.05
CA ASN A 111 -0.82 -7.21 2.24
C ASN A 111 -0.84 -6.43 0.90
N HIS A 112 -1.19 -5.15 0.95
CA HIS A 112 -1.35 -4.30 -0.24
C HIS A 112 -2.41 -4.77 -1.25
N ARG A 113 -3.41 -5.54 -0.81
CA ARG A 113 -4.60 -5.90 -1.61
C ARG A 113 -5.84 -5.27 -1.01
N TYR A 114 -6.57 -4.53 -1.85
CA TYR A 114 -7.87 -3.99 -1.49
C TYR A 114 -8.84 -5.12 -1.26
N VAL A 115 -9.46 -5.14 -0.08
CA VAL A 115 -10.52 -6.08 0.26
C VAL A 115 -11.83 -5.29 0.33
N ARG A 116 -12.90 -5.87 -0.24
CA ARG A 116 -14.22 -5.24 -0.25
C ARG A 116 -14.96 -5.54 1.04
N THR A 117 -14.41 -5.05 2.15
CA THR A 117 -14.92 -5.29 3.49
C THR A 117 -15.41 -3.98 4.07
N THR A 118 -16.72 -3.77 4.03
CA THR A 118 -17.33 -2.49 4.44
C THR A 118 -18.15 -2.60 5.73
N THR A 119 -18.25 -3.79 6.34
CA THR A 119 -18.98 -4.00 7.59
C THR A 119 -18.16 -4.84 8.57
N PRO A 120 -18.40 -4.70 9.89
CA PRO A 120 -17.75 -5.51 10.93
C PRO A 120 -17.86 -7.02 10.70
N GLU A 121 -19.03 -7.52 10.30
CA GLU A 121 -19.27 -8.95 10.09
C GLU A 121 -18.50 -9.46 8.87
N ALA A 122 -18.43 -8.65 7.80
CA ALA A 122 -17.63 -8.98 6.63
C ALA A 122 -16.13 -9.01 6.99
N PHE A 123 -15.69 -8.18 7.94
CA PHE A 123 -14.32 -8.17 8.43
C PHE A 123 -14.01 -9.42 9.24
N ASP A 124 -14.88 -9.81 10.16
CA ASP A 124 -14.69 -11.04 10.93
C ASP A 124 -14.60 -12.26 10.00
N GLN A 125 -15.46 -12.33 8.99
CA GLN A 125 -15.41 -13.38 7.98
C GLN A 125 -14.10 -13.35 7.17
N LEU A 126 -13.61 -12.16 6.80
CA LEU A 126 -12.33 -11.99 6.13
C LEU A 126 -11.17 -12.56 6.98
N ILE A 127 -11.14 -12.23 8.28
CA ILE A 127 -10.10 -12.72 9.19
C ILE A 127 -10.16 -14.25 9.33
N ASP A 128 -11.36 -14.82 9.46
CA ASP A 128 -11.54 -16.27 9.52
C ASP A 128 -11.09 -16.96 8.23
N ASP A 129 -11.40 -16.39 7.08
CA ASP A 129 -10.99 -16.93 5.77
C ASP A 129 -9.47 -16.84 5.56
N LEU A 130 -8.83 -15.77 6.05
CA LEU A 130 -7.36 -15.63 6.05
C LEU A 130 -6.70 -16.64 6.99
N ARG A 131 -7.22 -16.83 8.22
CA ARG A 131 -6.73 -17.86 9.16
C ARG A 131 -6.88 -19.27 8.57
N ALA A 132 -7.96 -19.52 7.84
CA ALA A 132 -8.21 -20.80 7.18
C ALA A 132 -7.43 -20.97 5.85
N GLY A 133 -6.69 -19.96 5.40
CA GLY A 133 -5.92 -20.00 4.15
C GLY A 133 -6.78 -20.03 2.87
N LYS A 134 -8.06 -19.66 2.94
CA LYS A 134 -8.97 -19.70 1.77
C LYS A 134 -8.63 -18.65 0.72
N LEU A 135 -7.99 -17.56 1.12
CA LEU A 135 -7.70 -16.39 0.29
C LEU A 135 -6.23 -16.30 -0.16
N GLU A 136 -5.43 -17.36 -0.04
CA GLU A 136 -3.99 -17.33 -0.39
C GLU A 136 -3.71 -16.96 -1.86
N HIS A 137 -4.64 -17.26 -2.76
CA HIS A 137 -4.53 -16.87 -4.17
C HIS A 137 -4.71 -15.35 -4.36
N ASP A 138 -5.65 -14.75 -3.63
CA ASP A 138 -6.06 -13.35 -3.82
C ASP A 138 -5.21 -12.39 -2.97
N VAL A 139 -4.80 -12.84 -1.78
CA VAL A 139 -3.92 -12.13 -0.84
C VAL A 139 -2.60 -12.89 -0.75
N PRO A 140 -1.61 -12.52 -1.59
CA PRO A 140 -0.29 -13.14 -1.53
C PRO A 140 0.47 -12.69 -0.26
N SER A 141 1.66 -13.27 -0.08
CA SER A 141 2.61 -12.87 0.97
C SER A 141 2.86 -11.36 0.97
N HIS A 142 3.14 -10.83 2.15
CA HIS A 142 3.50 -9.43 2.32
C HIS A 142 4.69 -9.06 1.42
N GLY A 143 4.76 -7.84 0.89
CA GLY A 143 5.81 -7.42 -0.03
C GLY A 143 5.63 -7.86 -1.50
N THR A 144 4.77 -8.83 -1.81
CA THR A 144 4.48 -9.23 -3.20
C THR A 144 3.84 -8.07 -3.99
N LEU A 145 4.59 -7.54 -4.96
CA LEU A 145 4.11 -6.52 -5.90
C LEU A 145 3.12 -7.07 -6.95
N ILE A 146 2.62 -6.17 -7.82
CA ILE A 146 1.66 -6.48 -8.89
C ILE A 146 2.16 -7.65 -9.73
N ARG A 147 1.49 -8.81 -9.61
CA ARG A 147 1.72 -10.01 -10.44
C ARG A 147 1.14 -9.88 -11.85
N VAL A 148 0.20 -8.94 -12.04
CA VAL A 148 -0.45 -8.69 -13.32
C VAL A 148 0.48 -7.91 -14.24
N ARG A 149 1.02 -8.59 -15.26
CA ARG A 149 1.63 -7.89 -16.39
C ARG A 149 0.54 -7.19 -17.19
N ARG A 150 0.49 -5.86 -17.11
CA ARG A 150 -0.32 -5.07 -18.02
C ARG A 150 0.20 -5.29 -19.45
N SER A 151 -0.64 -5.87 -20.29
CA SER A 151 -0.36 -6.07 -21.73
C SER A 151 -0.69 -4.83 -22.57
N GLY A 152 -1.25 -3.78 -21.96
CA GLY A 152 -1.56 -2.51 -22.61
C GLY A 152 -0.42 -1.49 -22.49
N GLY A 153 -0.04 -0.90 -23.63
CA GLY A 153 0.76 0.33 -23.69
C GLY A 153 -0.11 1.59 -23.58
N LEU A 154 0.48 2.77 -23.81
CA LEU A 154 -0.31 3.99 -24.03
C LEU A 154 -1.28 3.75 -25.18
N HIS A 155 -2.59 3.93 -24.92
CA HIS A 155 -3.62 3.84 -25.95
C HIS A 155 -3.51 4.95 -27.02
N ALA A 156 -2.75 6.01 -26.71
CA ALA A 156 -2.41 7.09 -27.62
C ALA A 156 -0.98 6.92 -28.15
N SER A 157 -0.81 7.18 -29.44
CA SER A 157 0.50 7.32 -30.07
C SER A 157 1.27 8.50 -29.47
N ARG A 158 2.60 8.45 -29.57
CA ARG A 158 3.46 9.57 -29.15
C ARG A 158 3.13 10.88 -29.89
N ALA A 159 2.62 10.79 -31.13
CA ALA A 159 2.23 11.93 -31.92
C ALA A 159 0.95 12.59 -31.38
N GLU A 160 -0.06 11.79 -31.04
CA GLU A 160 -1.30 12.28 -30.40
C GLU A 160 -0.98 12.95 -29.05
N ILE A 161 -0.14 12.33 -28.22
CA ILE A 161 0.30 12.91 -26.94
C ILE A 161 1.02 14.25 -27.15
N ALA A 162 1.84 14.38 -28.20
CA ALA A 162 2.57 15.61 -28.49
C ALA A 162 1.63 16.74 -28.95
N ALA A 163 0.64 16.41 -29.78
CA ALA A 163 -0.38 17.35 -30.25
C ALA A 163 -1.24 17.87 -29.09
N GLU A 164 -1.80 16.97 -28.27
CA GLU A 164 -2.60 17.36 -27.10
C GLU A 164 -1.82 18.23 -26.11
N ARG A 165 -0.52 17.94 -25.91
CA ARG A 165 0.35 18.76 -25.04
C ARG A 165 0.62 20.15 -25.61
N LEU A 166 0.72 20.28 -26.93
CA LEU A 166 0.87 21.58 -27.59
C LEU A 166 -0.39 22.41 -27.39
N GLU A 167 -1.55 21.84 -27.71
CA GLU A 167 -2.85 22.49 -27.52
C GLU A 167 -3.07 22.91 -26.06
N ALA A 168 -2.76 22.03 -25.11
CA ALA A 168 -2.86 22.35 -23.68
C ALA A 168 -1.92 23.48 -23.26
N ARG A 169 -0.72 23.58 -23.85
CA ARG A 169 0.23 24.67 -23.58
C ARG A 169 -0.30 26.00 -24.13
N GLU A 170 -0.75 26.01 -25.38
CA GLU A 170 -1.35 27.20 -26.01
C GLU A 170 -2.58 27.69 -25.24
N ALA A 171 -3.45 26.77 -24.81
CA ALA A 171 -4.60 27.10 -23.98
C ALA A 171 -4.22 27.70 -22.61
N ARG A 172 -3.11 27.25 -21.99
CA ARG A 172 -2.59 27.83 -20.74
C ARG A 172 -2.01 29.22 -20.96
N GLU A 173 -1.24 29.41 -22.03
CA GLU A 173 -0.68 30.71 -22.42
C GLU A 173 -1.79 31.72 -22.69
N ALA A 174 -2.87 31.31 -23.38
CA ALA A 174 -4.03 32.16 -23.64
C ALA A 174 -4.84 32.53 -22.38
N ARG A 175 -4.79 31.69 -21.32
CA ARG A 175 -5.45 31.96 -20.02
C ARG A 175 -4.61 32.79 -19.06
N THR A 176 -3.31 32.96 -19.32
CA THR A 176 -2.44 33.77 -18.48
C THR A 176 -2.78 35.25 -18.74
N PRO A 177 -3.22 36.02 -17.73
CA PRO A 177 -3.53 37.43 -17.94
C PRO A 177 -2.28 38.14 -18.46
N LYS A 178 -2.34 38.76 -19.65
CA LYS A 178 -1.31 39.71 -20.05
C LYS A 178 -1.40 40.88 -19.06
N GLU A 179 -0.41 41.01 -18.18
CA GLU A 179 -0.29 42.15 -17.27
C GLU A 179 -0.49 43.46 -18.04
N THR A 180 -1.62 44.12 -17.79
CA THR A 180 -1.88 45.48 -18.22
C THR A 180 -0.98 46.40 -17.40
N LYS A 181 0.05 46.94 -18.05
CA LYS A 181 0.83 48.09 -17.58
C LYS A 181 0.04 49.37 -17.79
#